data_AF-A0A919CBB9-F1
#
_entry.id   AF-A0A919CBB9-F1
#
_cell.length_a   1.000
_cell.length_b   1.000
_cell.length_c   1.000
_cell.angle_alpha   90.00
_cell.angle_beta   90.00
_cell.angle_gamma   90.00
#
_symmetry.space_group_name_H-M   'P 1'
#
loop_
_entity.id
_entity.type
_entity.pdbx_description
1 polymer ?
#
loop_
_entity_poly.entity_id
_entity_poly.type
_entity_poly.pdbx_seq_one_letter_code
_entity_poly.pdbx_strand_id
1 'polypeptide(L)'
;MSDHVTRPWTALDPEARRARLAEVQDAHFAEVLPRADDPAGTTYTLHGKHVTDRSALFLALGEAINGPGGYFGGNLDALNDCLRGGFGATAPFTLEWEDSEVARTHLVAYFDSALDVFREHSVELRLK
;
A
#
# COMPACT_ATOMS: atom_id res chain seq x y z
N MET A 1 -27.60 2.95 12.95
CA MET A 1 -26.61 1.91 12.63
C MET A 1 -26.59 1.80 11.11
N SER A 2 -25.80 2.67 10.46
CA SER A 2 -25.71 2.67 9.00
C SER A 2 -24.80 1.51 8.61
N ASP A 3 -25.41 0.53 7.95
CA ASP A 3 -24.76 -0.61 7.33
C ASP A 3 -23.89 -0.09 6.17
N HIS A 4 -22.71 0.41 6.49
CA HIS A 4 -21.68 0.66 5.49
C HIS A 4 -21.09 -0.70 5.13
N VAL A 5 -21.75 -1.40 4.20
CA VAL A 5 -21.02 -2.31 3.32
C VAL A 5 -20.09 -1.39 2.51
N THR A 6 -18.92 -1.10 3.07
CA THR A 6 -17.93 -0.21 2.47
C THR A 6 -17.50 -0.83 1.16
N ARG A 7 -17.96 -0.25 0.05
CA ARG A 7 -17.58 -0.66 -1.30
C ARG A 7 -16.04 -0.80 -1.36
N PRO A 8 -15.51 -1.92 -1.89
CA PRO A 8 -14.07 -2.11 -2.00
C PRO A 8 -13.48 -1.04 -2.90
N TRP A 9 -12.26 -0.59 -2.59
CA TRP A 9 -11.61 0.48 -3.35
C TRP A 9 -11.40 0.11 -4.83
N THR A 10 -11.32 -1.19 -5.13
CA THR A 10 -11.19 -1.72 -6.49
C THR A 10 -12.35 -1.32 -7.40
N ALA A 11 -13.55 -1.14 -6.82
CA ALA A 11 -14.76 -0.74 -7.53
C ALA A 11 -14.97 0.79 -7.57
N LEU A 12 -14.13 1.57 -6.90
CA LEU A 12 -14.21 3.03 -6.89
C LEU A 12 -13.53 3.63 -8.14
N ASP A 13 -13.99 4.80 -8.57
CA ASP A 13 -13.27 5.62 -9.55
C ASP A 13 -12.04 6.31 -8.91
N PRO A 14 -11.15 6.94 -9.71
CA PRO A 14 -9.92 7.53 -9.18
C PRO A 14 -10.12 8.62 -8.12
N GLU A 15 -11.20 9.42 -8.22
CA GLU A 15 -11.47 10.48 -7.24
C GLU A 15 -11.92 9.88 -5.91
N ALA A 16 -12.82 8.90 -5.96
CA ALA A 16 -13.28 8.18 -4.78
C ALA A 16 -12.16 7.33 -4.15
N ARG A 17 -11.20 6.80 -4.92
CA ARG A 17 -10.00 6.15 -4.38
C ARG A 17 -9.11 7.12 -3.64
N ARG A 18 -8.94 8.34 -4.15
CA ARG A 18 -8.18 9.39 -3.46
C ARG A 18 -8.83 9.76 -2.13
N ALA A 19 -10.16 9.93 -2.12
CA ALA A 19 -10.91 10.17 -0.88
C ALA A 19 -10.75 9.01 0.10
N ARG A 20 -10.87 7.76 -0.38
CA ARG A 20 -10.67 6.57 0.45
C ARG A 20 -9.27 6.48 1.05
N LEU A 21 -8.23 6.83 0.28
CA LEU A 21 -6.86 6.84 0.80
C LEU A 21 -6.69 7.87 1.92
N ALA A 22 -7.32 9.04 1.81
CA ALA A 22 -7.33 10.03 2.88
C ALA A 22 -8.06 9.51 4.13
N GLU A 23 -9.21 8.86 3.98
CA GLU A 23 -9.93 8.22 5.09
C GLU A 23 -9.08 7.17 5.81
N VAL A 24 -8.40 6.31 5.05
CA VAL A 24 -7.51 5.27 5.58
C VAL A 24 -6.32 5.88 6.33
N GLN A 25 -5.73 6.95 5.78
CA GLN A 25 -4.64 7.67 6.41
C GLN A 25 -5.09 8.33 7.72
N ASP A 26 -6.22 9.04 7.72
CA ASP A 26 -6.78 9.68 8.92
C ASP A 26 -7.13 8.65 10.00
N ALA A 27 -7.70 7.51 9.60
CA ALA A 27 -8.00 6.41 10.52
C ALA A 27 -6.72 5.88 11.19
N HIS A 28 -5.68 5.59 10.42
CA HIS A 28 -4.41 5.08 10.94
C HIS A 28 -3.79 6.03 11.99
N PHE A 29 -3.78 7.34 11.71
CA PHE A 29 -3.21 8.32 12.65
C PHE A 29 -4.13 8.65 13.84
N ALA A 30 -5.40 8.26 13.79
CA ALA A 30 -6.32 8.34 14.92
C ALA A 30 -6.25 7.11 15.84
N GLU A 31 -5.60 6.02 15.43
CA GLU A 31 -5.45 4.82 16.26
C GLU A 31 -4.59 5.09 17.50
N VAL A 32 -5.16 4.82 18.67
CA VAL A 32 -4.47 5.00 19.97
C VAL A 32 -3.38 3.94 20.17
N LEU A 33 -3.57 2.76 19.59
CA LEU A 33 -2.64 1.64 19.67
C LEU A 33 -2.47 1.07 18.26
N PRO A 34 -1.49 1.57 17.48
CA PRO A 34 -1.25 1.06 16.14
C PRO A 34 -0.81 -0.40 16.19
N ARG A 35 -1.13 -1.13 15.12
CA ARG A 35 -0.65 -2.50 14.92
C ARG A 35 0.88 -2.54 15.01
N ALA A 36 1.40 -3.50 15.76
CA ALA A 36 2.84 -3.75 15.82
C ALA A 36 3.37 -4.25 14.48
N ASP A 37 4.63 -3.94 14.18
CA ASP A 37 5.28 -4.46 12.98
C ASP A 37 5.36 -5.99 12.99
N ASP A 38 5.11 -6.61 11.83
CA ASP A 38 5.56 -7.97 11.62
C ASP A 38 7.09 -8.01 11.53
N PRO A 39 7.71 -9.14 11.89
CA PRO A 39 9.17 -9.27 11.88
C PRO A 39 9.77 -9.13 10.47
N ALA A 40 11.04 -8.75 10.42
CA ALA A 40 11.84 -8.77 9.21
C ALA A 40 11.85 -10.16 8.54
N GLY A 41 11.95 -10.17 7.21
CA GLY A 41 11.87 -11.38 6.39
C GLY A 41 10.44 -11.84 6.09
N THR A 42 9.41 -11.12 6.55
CA THR A 42 8.01 -11.40 6.22
C THR A 42 7.79 -11.28 4.71
N THR A 43 6.84 -12.04 4.17
CA THR A 43 6.43 -11.95 2.76
C THR A 43 5.01 -11.42 2.69
N TYR A 44 4.82 -10.35 1.93
CA TYR A 44 3.52 -9.74 1.68
C TYR A 44 3.12 -9.93 0.22
N THR A 45 1.83 -10.14 -0.01
CA THR A 45 1.27 -10.24 -1.36
C THR A 45 0.44 -9.01 -1.68
N LEU A 46 0.84 -8.28 -2.73
CA LEU A 46 0.11 -7.14 -3.28
C LEU A 46 -0.64 -7.60 -4.54
N HIS A 47 -1.97 -7.54 -4.47
CA HIS A 47 -2.84 -7.82 -5.63
C HIS A 47 -2.97 -6.58 -6.53
N GLY A 48 -2.18 -6.55 -7.62
CA GLY A 48 -2.00 -5.38 -8.48
C GLY A 48 -3.07 -5.16 -9.55
N LYS A 49 -4.01 -6.09 -9.75
CA LYS A 49 -4.99 -6.08 -10.85
C LYS A 49 -5.76 -4.76 -11.04
N HIS A 50 -5.96 -4.01 -9.97
CA HIS A 50 -6.71 -2.75 -9.98
C HIS A 50 -5.84 -1.50 -9.76
N VAL A 51 -4.52 -1.65 -9.67
CA VAL A 51 -3.55 -0.57 -9.43
C VAL A 51 -3.34 0.24 -10.72
N THR A 52 -4.30 1.11 -10.98
CA THR A 52 -4.41 1.89 -12.23
C THR A 52 -4.17 3.39 -12.02
N ASP A 53 -3.98 3.80 -10.76
CA ASP A 53 -3.68 5.16 -10.33
C ASP A 53 -2.87 5.12 -9.03
N ARG A 54 -2.31 6.26 -8.61
CA ARG A 54 -1.44 6.34 -7.43
C ARG A 54 -2.18 5.99 -6.15
N SER A 55 -3.45 6.39 -6.02
CA SER A 55 -4.22 6.09 -4.81
C SER A 55 -4.50 4.59 -4.71
N ALA A 56 -4.80 3.93 -5.83
CA ALA A 56 -4.93 2.48 -5.90
C ALA A 56 -3.67 1.73 -5.47
N LEU A 57 -2.47 2.24 -5.81
CA LEU A 57 -1.20 1.65 -5.36
C LEU A 57 -1.10 1.61 -3.84
N PHE A 58 -1.34 2.75 -3.19
CA PHE A 58 -1.20 2.86 -1.74
C PHE A 58 -2.31 2.14 -0.97
N LEU A 59 -3.52 2.07 -1.54
CA LEU A 59 -4.60 1.26 -0.99
C LEU A 59 -4.28 -0.24 -1.06
N ALA A 60 -3.74 -0.71 -2.20
CA ALA A 60 -3.33 -2.11 -2.34
C ALA A 60 -2.15 -2.46 -1.41
N LEU A 61 -1.17 -1.55 -1.24
CA LEU A 61 -0.05 -1.73 -0.31
C LEU A 61 -0.50 -1.80 1.14
N GLY A 62 -1.37 -0.87 1.54
CA GLY A 62 -1.93 -0.85 2.88
C GLY A 62 -2.71 -2.13 3.19
N GLU A 63 -3.48 -2.64 2.24
CA GLU A 63 -4.18 -3.92 2.38
C GLU A 63 -3.24 -5.13 2.43
N ALA A 64 -2.17 -5.13 1.64
CA ALA A 64 -1.18 -6.20 1.62
C ALA A 64 -0.45 -6.34 2.96
N ILE A 65 -0.12 -5.21 3.62
CA ILE A 65 0.71 -5.18 4.82
C ILE A 65 -0.11 -5.22 6.11
N ASN A 66 -1.21 -4.45 6.15
CA ASN A 66 -2.00 -4.23 7.37
C ASN A 66 -3.42 -4.81 7.29
N GLY A 67 -3.75 -5.53 6.22
CA GLY A 67 -5.06 -6.13 6.03
C GLY A 67 -6.12 -5.14 5.53
N PRO A 68 -7.39 -5.58 5.34
CA PRO A 68 -8.44 -4.78 4.71
C PRO A 68 -8.58 -3.37 5.28
N GLY A 69 -8.47 -2.35 4.42
CA GLY A 69 -8.51 -0.94 4.83
C GLY A 69 -7.26 -0.43 5.56
N GLY A 70 -6.17 -1.19 5.56
CA GLY A 70 -4.91 -0.82 6.18
C GLY A 70 -4.19 0.33 5.46
N TYR A 71 -3.32 1.03 6.18
CA TYR A 71 -2.48 2.11 5.67
C TYR A 71 -1.03 1.65 5.52
N PHE A 72 -0.36 2.00 4.42
CA PHE A 72 1.10 1.88 4.29
C PHE A 72 1.62 2.91 3.28
N GLY A 73 1.56 4.19 3.68
CA GLY A 73 1.94 5.34 2.86
C GLY A 73 0.79 5.89 2.01
N GLY A 74 0.91 7.17 1.61
CA GLY A 74 -0.04 7.84 0.69
C GLY A 74 0.63 8.57 -0.49
N ASN A 75 1.97 8.54 -0.52
CA ASN A 75 2.86 9.05 -1.56
C ASN A 75 4.26 8.41 -1.36
N LEU A 76 5.26 8.78 -2.16
CA LEU A 76 6.60 8.17 -2.09
C LEU A 76 7.36 8.54 -0.80
N ASP A 77 7.20 9.77 -0.29
CA ASP A 77 7.83 10.19 0.96
C ASP A 77 7.24 9.43 2.15
N ALA A 78 5.91 9.32 2.20
CA ALA A 78 5.21 8.56 3.22
C ALA A 78 5.50 7.05 3.14
N LEU A 79 5.69 6.50 1.93
CA LEU A 79 6.16 5.13 1.73
C LEU A 79 7.56 4.94 2.31
N ASN A 80 8.48 5.86 2.01
CA ASN A 80 9.83 5.85 2.58
C ASN A 80 9.81 5.92 4.13
N ASP A 81 8.90 6.69 4.71
CA ASP A 81 8.72 6.74 6.17
C ASP A 81 8.17 5.40 6.72
N CYS A 82 7.18 4.82 6.05
CA CYS A 82 6.59 3.53 6.46
C CYS A 82 7.61 2.39 6.44
N LEU A 83 8.52 2.39 5.46
CA LEU A 83 9.58 1.38 5.32
C LEU A 83 10.66 1.46 6.43
N ARG A 84 10.69 2.54 7.22
CA ARG A 84 11.59 2.66 8.39
C ARG A 84 11.06 1.95 9.63
N GLY A 85 9.87 1.37 9.56
CA GLY A 85 9.22 0.63 10.65
C GLY A 85 8.27 1.48 11.49
N GLY A 86 7.45 0.81 12.31
CA GLY A 86 6.38 1.41 13.12
C GLY A 86 5.05 1.56 12.39
N PHE A 87 4.92 0.98 11.19
CA PHE A 87 3.75 1.07 10.32
C PHE A 87 3.21 -0.30 9.89
N GLY A 88 3.59 -1.38 10.60
CA GLY A 88 3.08 -2.73 10.38
C GLY A 88 4.06 -3.70 9.72
N ALA A 89 5.21 -3.24 9.28
CA ALA A 89 6.24 -4.09 8.68
C ALA A 89 7.65 -3.59 9.05
N THR A 90 8.49 -4.50 9.53
CA THR A 90 9.93 -4.24 9.69
C THR A 90 10.69 -4.67 8.43
N ALA A 91 11.42 -3.74 7.80
CA ALA A 91 12.34 -4.04 6.70
C ALA A 91 13.65 -4.71 7.21
N PRO A 92 14.34 -5.54 6.40
CA PRO A 92 13.98 -5.96 5.04
C PRO A 92 12.86 -7.00 5.02
N PHE A 93 12.05 -7.01 3.97
CA PHE A 93 10.98 -8.00 3.74
C PHE A 93 10.83 -8.30 2.24
N THR A 94 9.97 -9.27 1.88
CA THR A 94 9.64 -9.57 0.48
C THR A 94 8.25 -9.04 0.12
N LEU A 95 8.13 -8.37 -1.02
CA LEU A 95 6.85 -7.98 -1.61
C LEU A 95 6.64 -8.77 -2.90
N GLU A 96 5.68 -9.70 -2.87
CA GLU A 96 5.18 -10.38 -4.06
C GLU A 96 4.09 -9.52 -4.70
N TRP A 97 4.39 -8.95 -5.87
CA TRP A 97 3.49 -8.05 -6.56
C TRP A 97 2.87 -8.77 -7.76
N GLU A 98 1.63 -9.22 -7.59
CA GLU A 98 0.84 -9.87 -8.62
C GLU A 98 0.23 -8.84 -9.58
N ASP A 99 0.13 -9.16 -10.88
CA ASP A 99 -0.40 -8.26 -11.91
C ASP A 99 0.34 -6.90 -11.94
N SER A 100 1.64 -6.90 -11.67
CA SER A 100 2.46 -5.69 -11.55
C SER A 100 2.54 -4.87 -12.84
N GLU A 101 2.37 -5.53 -13.99
CA GLU A 101 2.31 -4.91 -15.32
C GLU A 101 1.14 -3.91 -15.47
N VAL A 102 0.06 -4.06 -14.70
CA VAL A 102 -1.03 -3.07 -14.67
C VAL A 102 -0.50 -1.73 -14.15
N ALA A 103 0.16 -1.76 -13.00
CA ALA A 103 0.75 -0.56 -12.41
C ALA A 103 1.85 0.02 -13.31
N ARG A 104 2.70 -0.84 -13.90
CA ARG A 104 3.72 -0.41 -14.87
C ARG A 104 3.12 0.37 -16.04
N THR A 105 2.03 -0.15 -16.62
CA THR A 105 1.36 0.46 -17.78
C THR A 105 0.72 1.80 -17.43
N HIS A 106 0.07 1.89 -16.27
CA HIS A 106 -0.73 3.07 -15.90
C HIS A 106 0.07 4.17 -15.19
N LEU A 107 1.09 3.80 -14.40
CA LEU A 107 1.86 4.74 -13.58
C LEU A 107 3.19 5.15 -14.22
N VAL A 108 3.69 4.36 -15.18
CA VAL A 108 4.89 4.64 -15.98
C VAL A 108 6.07 5.02 -15.06
N ALA A 109 6.62 6.23 -15.17
CA ALA A 109 7.77 6.66 -14.36
C ALA A 109 7.50 6.61 -12.85
N TYR A 110 6.25 6.77 -12.42
CA TYR A 110 5.90 6.69 -11.00
C TYR A 110 5.99 5.25 -10.46
N PHE A 111 5.77 4.24 -11.31
CA PHE A 111 6.00 2.84 -10.94
C PHE A 111 7.48 2.63 -10.63
N ASP A 112 8.38 3.08 -11.51
CA ASP A 112 9.82 2.93 -11.32
C ASP A 112 10.30 3.66 -10.05
N SER A 113 9.81 4.88 -9.80
CA SER A 113 10.13 5.60 -8.56
C SER A 113 9.66 4.87 -7.31
N ALA A 114 8.51 4.19 -7.35
CA ALA A 114 8.06 3.37 -6.22
C ALA A 114 8.97 2.16 -6.00
N LEU A 115 9.40 1.48 -7.07
CA LEU A 115 10.34 0.36 -6.96
C LEU A 115 11.68 0.79 -6.36
N ASP A 116 12.16 1.99 -6.71
CA ASP A 116 13.41 2.53 -6.19
C ASP A 116 13.32 2.77 -4.68
N VAL A 117 12.21 3.34 -4.20
CA VAL A 117 11.98 3.48 -2.74
C VAL A 117 12.00 2.10 -2.05
N PHE A 118 11.33 1.07 -2.59
CA PHE A 118 11.40 -0.27 -1.99
C PHE A 118 12.84 -0.82 -1.94
N ARG A 119 13.62 -0.64 -3.01
CA ARG A 119 15.00 -1.13 -3.10
C ARG A 119 15.95 -0.41 -2.13
N GLU A 120 15.77 0.90 -1.93
CA GLU A 120 16.54 1.68 -0.95
C GLU A 120 16.41 1.12 0.48
N HIS A 121 15.25 0.52 0.79
CA HIS A 121 14.98 -0.13 2.08
C HIS A 121 15.21 -1.65 2.07
N SER A 122 15.94 -2.16 1.06
CA SER A 122 16.26 -3.59 0.94
C SER A 122 15.03 -4.51 0.89
N VAL A 123 13.91 -4.03 0.36
CA VAL A 123 12.74 -4.87 0.07
C VAL A 123 13.00 -5.69 -1.18
N GLU A 124 12.86 -7.01 -1.08
CA GLU A 124 12.91 -7.91 -2.22
C GLU A 124 11.60 -7.81 -3.01
N LEU A 125 11.67 -7.38 -4.26
CA LEU A 125 10.52 -7.24 -5.15
C LEU A 125 10.40 -8.46 -6.07
N ARG A 126 9.29 -9.20 -5.95
CA ARG A 126 8.94 -10.29 -6.87
C ARG A 126 7.78 -9.85 -7.74
N LEU A 127 8.10 -9.24 -8.88
CA LEU A 127 7.12 -8.75 -9.85
C LEU A 127 6.63 -9.92 -10.72
N LYS A 128 5.31 -10.11 -10.77
CA LYS A 128 4.62 -11.11 -11.59
C LYS A 128 3.66 -10.45 -12.57
#